data_AF-A0A7I9WLV6-F1
#
_entry.id   AF-A0A7I9WLV6-F1
#
_cell.length_a   1.000
_cell.length_b   1.000
_cell.length_c   1.000
_cell.angle_alpha   90.00
_cell.angle_beta   90.00
_cell.angle_gamma   90.00
#
_symmetry.space_group_name_H-M   'P 1'
#
loop_
_entity.id
_entity.type
_entity.pdbx_description
1 polymer ?
#
loop_
_entity_poly.entity_id
_entity_poly.type
_entity_poly.pdbx_seq_one_letter_code
_entity_poly.pdbx_strand_id
1 'polypeptide(L)'
;MTSSPLDPTAKLAQAPRAASVQKLAAALAETFDRVLTVLCAFLVLFMCVSTFLGVIYRYVLERPLDWPEEVARFMLVWLSLLAAARALRHGNYIALEFLVARVPGRARTALRQAVNIGIVVFVLILAVQAVEYLDIVIPQRATATGISMMWPYLALSVSFFLIIIFAVIDFVDWICSLLTGVSLSPAVAAFEERLALLNPHLDEPDAVVSDLHDLKEK
;
A
#
# COMPACT_ATOMS: atom_id res chain seq x y z
N MET A 1 -21.56 39.28 1.53
CA MET A 1 -20.31 39.33 2.33
C MET A 1 -20.51 38.44 3.54
N THR A 2 -20.15 37.16 3.44
CA THR A 2 -19.75 36.24 4.53
C THR A 2 -19.54 34.86 3.88
N SER A 3 -18.53 34.75 3.01
CA SER A 3 -18.09 33.44 2.53
C SER A 3 -17.48 32.69 3.70
N SER A 4 -18.16 31.65 4.17
CA SER A 4 -17.69 30.75 5.22
C SER A 4 -16.28 30.24 4.88
N PRO A 5 -15.29 30.31 5.79
CA PRO A 5 -13.89 29.95 5.51
C PRO A 5 -13.62 28.45 5.22
N LEU A 6 -14.67 27.63 5.16
CA LEU A 6 -14.60 26.17 5.16
C LEU A 6 -15.19 25.50 3.92
N ASP A 7 -15.44 26.22 2.82
CA ASP A 7 -15.95 25.58 1.59
C ASP A 7 -14.83 24.91 0.77
N PRO A 8 -14.71 23.56 0.76
CA PRO A 8 -13.71 22.85 -0.03
C PRO A 8 -13.89 23.04 -1.54
N THR A 9 -15.09 23.40 -2.00
CA THR A 9 -15.37 23.62 -3.43
C THR A 9 -14.70 24.89 -3.97
N ALA A 10 -14.49 25.91 -3.12
CA ALA A 10 -13.82 27.16 -3.50
C ALA A 10 -12.30 27.00 -3.69
N LYS A 11 -11.65 26.08 -2.96
CA LYS A 11 -10.22 25.79 -3.12
C LYS A 11 -9.89 24.98 -4.38
N LEU A 12 -10.78 24.06 -4.77
CA LEU A 12 -10.66 23.29 -6.02
C LEU A 12 -10.76 24.19 -7.27
N ALA A 13 -11.49 25.32 -7.20
CA ALA A 13 -11.63 26.28 -8.29
C ALA A 13 -10.36 27.13 -8.55
N GLN A 14 -9.42 27.19 -7.60
CA GLN A 14 -8.21 28.02 -7.72
C GLN A 14 -7.10 27.39 -8.60
N ALA A 15 -7.14 26.05 -8.84
CA ALA A 15 -6.12 25.35 -9.63
C ALA A 15 -6.72 24.16 -10.44
N PRO A 16 -7.46 24.42 -11.53
CA PRO A 16 -8.18 23.38 -12.31
C PRO A 16 -7.26 22.32 -12.94
N ARG A 17 -5.99 22.67 -13.22
CA ARG A 17 -4.97 21.73 -13.73
C ARG A 17 -4.51 20.76 -12.64
N ALA A 18 -4.29 21.22 -11.42
CA ALA A 18 -3.86 20.37 -10.31
C ALA A 18 -4.95 19.35 -9.92
N ALA A 19 -6.22 19.79 -9.90
CA ALA A 19 -7.35 18.91 -9.64
C ALA A 19 -7.53 17.81 -10.71
N SER A 20 -7.28 18.12 -11.99
CA SER A 20 -7.34 17.14 -13.08
C SER A 20 -6.24 16.08 -12.96
N VAL A 21 -5.01 16.50 -12.61
CA VAL A 21 -3.88 15.60 -12.39
C VAL A 21 -4.13 14.68 -11.20
N GLN A 22 -4.66 15.19 -10.09
CA GLN A 22 -5.03 14.38 -8.92
C GLN A 22 -6.09 13.32 -9.27
N LYS A 23 -7.14 13.70 -10.01
CA LYS A 23 -8.16 12.75 -10.46
C LYS A 23 -7.59 11.66 -11.35
N LEU A 24 -6.70 12.01 -12.28
CA LEU A 24 -6.04 11.04 -13.15
C LEU A 24 -5.14 10.09 -12.35
N ALA A 25 -4.34 10.63 -11.43
CA ALA A 25 -3.45 9.85 -10.57
C ALA A 25 -4.25 8.89 -9.67
N ALA A 26 -5.34 9.36 -9.07
CA ALA A 26 -6.25 8.54 -8.27
C ALA A 26 -6.91 7.43 -9.11
N ALA A 27 -7.41 7.75 -10.31
CA ALA A 27 -8.02 6.77 -11.21
C ALA A 27 -7.03 5.68 -11.66
N LEU A 28 -5.78 6.07 -11.95
CA LEU A 28 -4.72 5.14 -12.30
C LEU A 28 -4.42 4.20 -11.12
N ALA A 29 -4.27 4.76 -9.91
CA ALA A 29 -4.01 3.97 -8.71
C ALA A 29 -5.16 3.01 -8.37
N GLU A 30 -6.41 3.44 -8.54
CA GLU A 30 -7.58 2.58 -8.35
C GLU A 30 -7.64 1.45 -9.38
N THR A 31 -7.24 1.73 -10.63
CA THR A 31 -7.17 0.70 -11.67
C THR A 31 -6.14 -0.36 -11.32
N PHE A 32 -4.92 0.05 -10.92
CA PHE A 32 -3.89 -0.89 -10.47
C PHE A 32 -4.33 -1.69 -9.25
N ASP A 33 -4.96 -1.04 -8.27
CA ASP A 33 -5.51 -1.70 -7.09
C ASP A 33 -6.53 -2.78 -7.47
N ARG A 34 -7.49 -2.45 -8.34
CA ARG A 34 -8.51 -3.39 -8.81
C ARG A 34 -7.89 -4.59 -9.50
N VAL A 35 -6.92 -4.36 -10.41
CA VAL A 35 -6.17 -5.41 -11.10
C VAL A 35 -5.46 -6.31 -10.09
N LEU A 36 -4.79 -5.74 -9.08
CA LEU A 36 -4.13 -6.52 -8.04
C LEU A 36 -5.11 -7.40 -7.25
N THR A 37 -6.27 -6.88 -6.86
CA THR A 37 -7.25 -7.71 -6.14
C THR A 37 -7.78 -8.86 -7.00
N VAL A 38 -8.05 -8.63 -8.28
CA VAL A 38 -8.47 -9.71 -9.19
C VAL A 38 -7.36 -10.75 -9.34
N LEU A 39 -6.11 -10.30 -9.50
CA LEU A 39 -4.95 -11.18 -9.62
C LEU A 39 -4.73 -12.00 -8.34
N CYS A 40 -4.77 -11.37 -7.16
CA CYS A 40 -4.67 -12.07 -5.88
C CYS A 40 -5.80 -13.09 -5.68
N ALA A 41 -7.05 -12.74 -6.02
CA ALA A 41 -8.17 -13.66 -5.95
C ALA A 41 -7.98 -14.87 -6.87
N PHE A 42 -7.49 -14.63 -8.10
CA PHE A 42 -7.15 -15.69 -9.04
C PHE A 42 -6.03 -16.61 -8.52
N LEU A 43 -4.95 -16.04 -7.97
CA LEU A 43 -3.84 -16.82 -7.39
C LEU A 43 -4.31 -17.71 -6.24
N VAL A 44 -5.15 -17.20 -5.35
CA VAL A 44 -5.74 -17.98 -4.24
C VAL A 44 -6.61 -19.11 -4.77
N LEU A 45 -7.50 -18.81 -5.73
CA LEU A 45 -8.37 -19.81 -6.32
C LEU A 45 -7.57 -20.92 -6.99
N PHE A 46 -6.58 -20.56 -7.82
CA PHE A 46 -5.73 -21.52 -8.50
C PHE A 46 -4.90 -22.36 -7.52
N MET A 47 -4.34 -21.74 -6.49
CA MET A 47 -3.64 -22.43 -5.41
C MET A 47 -4.55 -23.45 -4.72
N CYS A 48 -5.79 -23.06 -4.39
CA CYS A 48 -6.76 -23.93 -3.74
C CYS A 48 -7.16 -25.11 -4.64
N VAL A 49 -7.43 -24.87 -5.92
CA VAL A 49 -7.74 -25.95 -6.88
C VAL A 49 -6.56 -26.91 -7.04
N SER A 50 -5.34 -26.38 -7.15
CA SER A 50 -4.12 -27.18 -7.27
C SER A 50 -3.92 -28.09 -6.06
N THR A 51 -3.98 -27.56 -4.84
CA THR A 51 -3.80 -28.37 -3.64
C THR A 51 -4.93 -29.36 -3.42
N PHE A 52 -6.17 -28.97 -3.71
CA PHE A 52 -7.31 -29.86 -3.66
C PHE A 52 -7.18 -31.04 -4.64
N LEU A 53 -6.71 -30.78 -5.87
CA LEU A 53 -6.42 -31.82 -6.85
C LEU A 53 -5.32 -32.77 -6.35
N GLY A 54 -4.26 -32.23 -5.74
CA GLY A 54 -3.21 -33.04 -5.11
C GLY A 54 -3.75 -33.98 -4.03
N VAL A 55 -4.69 -33.50 -3.20
CA VAL A 55 -5.37 -34.32 -2.17
C VAL A 55 -6.20 -35.43 -2.83
N ILE A 56 -7.01 -35.12 -3.85
CA ILE A 56 -7.80 -36.15 -4.56
C ILE A 56 -6.90 -37.23 -5.16
N TYR A 57 -5.83 -36.84 -5.84
CA TYR A 57 -4.90 -37.77 -6.47
C TYR A 57 -4.21 -38.68 -5.46
N ARG A 58 -3.85 -38.13 -4.30
CA ARG A 58 -3.18 -38.86 -3.24
C ARG A 58 -4.09 -39.85 -2.52
N TYR A 59 -5.31 -39.45 -2.18
CA TYR A 59 -6.17 -40.22 -1.28
C TYR A 59 -7.29 -41.00 -2.00
N VAL A 60 -7.74 -40.56 -3.16
CA VAL A 60 -8.83 -41.21 -3.92
C VAL A 60 -8.27 -42.07 -5.05
N LEU A 61 -7.30 -41.53 -5.81
CA LEU A 61 -6.73 -42.20 -6.97
C LEU A 61 -5.47 -43.03 -6.64
N GLU A 62 -4.98 -42.94 -5.40
CA GLU A 62 -3.77 -43.62 -4.91
C GLU A 62 -2.52 -43.39 -5.81
N ARG A 63 -2.49 -42.26 -6.52
CA ARG A 63 -1.43 -41.87 -7.46
C ARG A 63 -1.01 -40.44 -7.15
N PRO A 64 -0.09 -40.23 -6.19
CA PRO A 64 0.29 -38.90 -5.77
C PRO A 64 0.92 -38.11 -6.93
N LEU A 65 0.55 -36.84 -7.01
CA LEU A 65 1.17 -35.87 -7.92
C LEU A 65 2.26 -35.13 -7.15
N ASP A 66 3.45 -35.00 -7.74
CA ASP A 66 4.61 -34.38 -7.07
C ASP A 66 4.61 -32.84 -7.19
N TRP A 67 3.90 -32.29 -8.17
CA TRP A 67 3.89 -30.87 -8.52
C TRP A 67 2.97 -29.94 -7.71
N PRO A 68 1.80 -30.36 -7.15
CA PRO A 68 0.84 -29.43 -6.56
C PRO A 68 1.38 -28.62 -5.39
N GLU A 69 2.21 -29.25 -4.54
CA GLU A 69 2.84 -28.58 -3.38
C GLU A 69 3.87 -27.53 -3.80
N GLU A 70 4.57 -27.75 -4.91
CA GLU A 70 5.53 -26.80 -5.46
C GLU A 70 4.83 -25.61 -6.13
N VAL A 71 3.81 -25.88 -6.97
CA VAL A 71 3.01 -24.83 -7.60
C VAL A 71 2.31 -23.97 -6.56
N ALA A 72 1.76 -24.56 -5.50
CA ALA A 72 1.12 -23.82 -4.42
C ALA A 72 2.09 -22.85 -3.73
N ARG A 73 3.34 -23.28 -3.47
CA ARG A 73 4.38 -22.42 -2.91
C ARG A 73 4.71 -21.25 -3.83
N PHE A 74 4.81 -21.48 -5.14
CA PHE A 74 5.06 -20.40 -6.10
C PHE A 74 3.92 -19.38 -6.15
N MET A 75 2.68 -19.86 -6.17
CA MET A 75 1.50 -18.98 -6.12
C MET A 75 1.42 -18.19 -4.82
N LEU A 76 1.81 -18.80 -3.69
CA LEU A 76 1.87 -18.13 -2.39
C LEU A 76 2.90 -17.00 -2.36
N VAL A 77 4.08 -17.20 -2.97
CA VAL A 77 5.09 -16.13 -3.12
C VAL A 77 4.51 -14.96 -3.90
N TRP A 78 3.90 -15.22 -5.05
CA TRP A 78 3.25 -14.16 -5.85
C TRP A 78 2.14 -13.46 -5.08
N LEU A 79 1.25 -14.22 -4.43
CA LEU A 79 0.15 -13.71 -3.64
C LEU A 79 0.64 -12.81 -2.51
N SER A 80 1.61 -13.27 -1.72
CA SER A 80 2.10 -12.52 -0.55
C SER A 80 2.75 -11.21 -0.94
N LEU A 81 3.54 -11.19 -2.02
CA LEU A 81 4.26 -9.99 -2.46
C LEU A 81 3.33 -8.97 -3.14
N LEU A 82 2.39 -9.42 -3.96
CA LEU A 82 1.37 -8.53 -4.56
C LEU A 82 0.39 -7.99 -3.52
N ALA A 83 -0.03 -8.83 -2.57
CA ALA A 83 -0.87 -8.40 -1.45
C ALA A 83 -0.14 -7.41 -0.55
N ALA A 84 1.16 -7.59 -0.31
CA ALA A 84 1.98 -6.63 0.40
C ALA A 84 2.03 -5.29 -0.35
N ALA A 85 2.31 -5.27 -1.65
CA ALA A 85 2.32 -4.04 -2.44
C ALA A 85 0.99 -3.26 -2.35
N ARG A 86 -0.15 -3.96 -2.42
CA ARG A 86 -1.48 -3.37 -2.20
C ARG A 86 -1.66 -2.85 -0.77
N ALA A 87 -1.26 -3.63 0.23
CA ALA A 87 -1.41 -3.28 1.64
C ALA A 87 -0.61 -2.02 2.01
N LEU A 88 0.58 -1.83 1.44
CA LEU A 88 1.42 -0.66 1.69
C LEU A 88 0.76 0.63 1.17
N ARG A 89 0.04 0.55 0.04
CA ARG A 89 -0.76 1.68 -0.48
C ARG A 89 -1.89 2.09 0.45
N HIS A 90 -2.45 1.18 1.25
CA HIS A 90 -3.54 1.48 2.19
C HIS A 90 -3.03 1.89 3.58
N GLY A 91 -1.78 2.35 3.70
CA GLY A 91 -1.26 2.88 4.97
C GLY A 91 -1.02 1.81 6.04
N ASN A 92 -0.72 0.56 5.66
CA ASN A 92 -0.47 -0.49 6.65
C ASN A 92 0.91 -0.42 7.36
N TYR A 93 1.64 0.70 7.23
CA TYR A 93 2.80 1.00 8.08
C TYR A 93 2.36 1.55 9.45
N ILE A 94 1.49 0.80 10.13
CA ILE A 94 0.78 1.23 11.34
C ILE A 94 1.76 1.82 12.37
N ALA A 95 2.91 1.19 12.59
CA ALA A 95 3.91 1.67 13.56
C ALA A 95 4.46 3.08 13.25
N LEU A 96 4.71 3.40 11.98
CA LEU A 96 5.23 4.71 11.57
C LEU A 96 4.11 5.76 11.55
N GLU A 97 2.90 5.35 11.18
CA GLU A 97 1.72 6.22 11.24
C GLU A 97 1.43 6.69 12.67
N PHE A 98 1.56 5.82 13.67
CA PHE A 98 1.42 6.18 15.09
C PHE A 98 2.48 7.18 15.57
N LEU A 99 3.69 7.12 15.03
CA LEU A 99 4.74 8.08 15.36
C LEU A 99 4.45 9.45 14.74
N VAL A 100 4.02 9.46 13.47
CA VAL A 100 3.61 10.66 12.74
C VAL A 100 2.38 11.32 13.40
N ALA A 101 1.43 10.51 13.88
CA ALA A 101 0.21 10.95 14.57
C ALA A 101 0.48 11.83 15.80
N ARG A 102 1.58 11.57 16.53
CA ARG A 102 1.94 12.32 17.74
C ARG A 102 2.50 13.71 17.47
N VAL A 103 2.83 14.03 16.22
CA VAL A 103 3.40 15.33 15.84
C VAL A 103 2.27 16.25 15.36
N PRO A 104 2.14 17.47 15.91
CA PRO A 104 1.11 18.41 15.48
C PRO A 104 1.51 19.23 14.25
N GLY A 105 0.51 19.62 13.46
CA GLY A 105 0.62 20.65 12.42
C GLY A 105 1.55 20.32 11.26
N ARG A 106 2.27 21.32 10.75
CA ARG A 106 3.11 21.22 9.52
C ARG A 106 4.27 20.23 9.66
N ALA A 107 4.76 19.99 10.89
CA ALA A 107 5.81 19.02 11.15
C ALA A 107 5.33 17.57 10.90
N ARG A 108 4.03 17.28 11.07
CA ARG A 108 3.41 15.99 10.75
C ARG A 108 3.53 15.66 9.26
N THR A 109 3.22 16.63 8.41
CA THR A 109 3.29 16.47 6.94
C THR A 109 4.73 16.27 6.47
N ALA A 110 5.68 17.02 7.04
CA ALA A 110 7.10 16.85 6.73
C ALA A 110 7.63 15.48 7.15
N LEU A 111 7.30 15.02 8.37
CA LEU A 111 7.71 13.72 8.87
C LEU A 111 7.11 12.56 8.06
N ARG A 112 5.82 12.68 7.68
CA ARG A 112 5.16 11.73 6.77
C ARG A 112 5.90 11.61 5.45
N GLN A 113 6.27 12.75 4.87
CA GLN A 113 6.97 12.76 3.59
C GLN A 113 8.39 12.17 3.71
N ALA A 114 9.09 12.45 4.81
CA ALA A 114 10.38 11.84 5.11
C ALA A 114 10.29 10.30 5.23
N VAL A 115 9.25 9.80 5.91
CA VAL A 115 8.97 8.36 6.00
C VAL A 115 8.71 7.76 4.63
N ASN A 116 7.87 8.40 3.82
CA ASN A 116 7.55 7.92 2.48
C ASN A 116 8.81 7.85 1.58
N ILE A 117 9.65 8.89 1.61
CA ILE A 117 10.93 8.90 0.91
C ILE A 117 11.85 7.77 1.41
N GLY A 118 11.93 7.56 2.72
CA GLY A 118 12.72 6.47 3.30
C GLY A 118 12.26 5.09 2.82
N ILE A 119 10.95 4.87 2.74
CA ILE A 119 10.36 3.65 2.18
C ILE A 119 10.74 3.48 0.70
N VAL A 120 10.62 4.54 -0.11
CA VAL A 120 10.99 4.49 -1.53
C VAL A 120 12.46 4.13 -1.71
N VAL A 121 13.35 4.76 -0.95
CA VAL A 121 14.80 4.47 -0.99
C VAL A 121 15.06 3.02 -0.61
N PHE A 122 14.44 2.54 0.47
CA PHE A 122 14.57 1.16 0.92
C PHE A 122 14.09 0.16 -0.15
N VAL A 123 12.90 0.39 -0.72
CA VAL A 123 12.34 -0.46 -1.78
C VAL A 123 13.19 -0.41 -3.04
N LEU A 124 13.79 0.73 -3.39
CA LEU A 124 14.69 0.84 -4.53
C LEU A 124 15.96 0.00 -4.35
N ILE A 125 16.56 0.02 -3.15
CA ILE A 125 17.70 -0.84 -2.81
C ILE A 125 17.32 -2.32 -2.95
N LEU A 126 16.16 -2.71 -2.41
CA LEU A 126 15.66 -4.08 -2.53
C LEU A 126 15.35 -4.46 -3.98
N ALA A 127 14.86 -3.54 -4.80
CA ALA A 127 14.57 -3.78 -6.21
C ALA A 127 15.84 -4.09 -7.01
N VAL A 128 16.92 -3.33 -6.78
CA VAL A 128 18.23 -3.60 -7.40
C VAL A 128 18.73 -4.99 -6.97
N GLN A 129 18.68 -5.29 -5.68
CA GLN A 129 19.15 -6.58 -5.18
C GLN A 129 18.31 -7.75 -5.71
N ALA A 130 17.00 -7.56 -5.87
CA ALA A 130 16.10 -8.57 -6.43
C ALA A 130 16.43 -8.89 -7.89
N VAL A 131 16.78 -7.88 -8.70
CA VAL A 131 17.20 -8.08 -10.09
C VAL A 131 18.53 -8.82 -10.16
N GLU A 132 19.53 -8.41 -9.38
CA GLU A 132 20.82 -9.12 -9.31
C GLU A 132 20.66 -10.57 -8.86
N TYR A 133 19.72 -10.83 -7.95
CA TYR A 133 19.45 -12.18 -7.48
C TYR A 133 18.91 -13.09 -8.59
N LEU A 134 18.20 -12.54 -9.59
CA LEU A 134 17.66 -13.34 -10.70
C LEU A 134 18.76 -14.09 -11.45
N ASP A 135 19.93 -13.49 -11.64
CA ASP A 135 21.06 -14.13 -12.34
C ASP A 135 21.54 -15.39 -11.61
N ILE A 136 21.39 -15.44 -10.29
CA ILE A 136 21.78 -16.59 -9.44
C ILE A 136 20.75 -17.73 -9.53
N VAL A 137 19.45 -17.40 -9.67
CA VAL A 137 18.36 -18.40 -9.69
C VAL A 137 17.94 -18.85 -11.08
N ILE A 138 18.26 -18.12 -12.16
CA ILE A 138 17.98 -18.54 -13.54
C ILE A 138 18.44 -19.98 -13.86
N PRO A 139 19.65 -20.43 -13.51
CA PRO A 139 20.09 -21.80 -13.81
C PRO A 139 19.41 -22.85 -12.94
N GLN A 140 18.72 -22.45 -11.86
CA GLN A 140 18.10 -23.37 -10.91
C GLN A 140 16.72 -23.83 -11.40
N ARG A 141 16.45 -25.12 -11.22
CA ARG A 141 15.21 -25.77 -11.63
C ARG A 141 14.51 -26.35 -10.41
N ALA A 142 13.19 -26.22 -10.39
CA ALA A 142 12.31 -26.88 -9.45
C ALA A 142 12.42 -28.40 -9.56
N THR A 143 12.40 -29.10 -8.42
CA THR A 143 12.68 -30.54 -8.37
C THR A 143 11.51 -31.37 -8.87
N ALA A 144 10.27 -30.95 -8.61
CA ALA A 144 9.09 -31.70 -9.04
C ALA A 144 8.62 -31.29 -10.44
N THR A 145 8.57 -30.00 -10.72
CA THR A 145 8.02 -29.46 -11.98
C THR A 145 9.05 -29.18 -13.06
N GLY A 146 10.34 -29.06 -12.73
CA GLY A 146 11.37 -28.63 -13.67
C GLY A 146 11.23 -27.17 -14.13
N ILE A 147 10.34 -26.40 -13.51
CA ILE A 147 10.14 -24.97 -13.80
C ILE A 147 11.38 -24.20 -13.33
N SER A 148 11.77 -23.15 -14.04
CA SER A 148 12.89 -22.29 -13.58
C SER A 148 12.48 -21.54 -12.32
N MET A 149 13.38 -21.50 -11.32
CA MET A 149 13.19 -20.71 -10.10
C MET A 149 13.12 -19.19 -10.39
N MET A 150 13.45 -18.74 -11.61
CA MET A 150 13.23 -17.36 -12.03
C MET A 150 11.78 -16.90 -11.81
N TRP A 151 10.78 -17.75 -12.06
CA TRP A 151 9.36 -17.37 -12.00
C TRP A 151 8.86 -16.93 -10.63
N PRO A 152 9.05 -17.70 -9.54
CA PRO A 152 8.66 -17.25 -8.21
C PRO A 152 9.50 -16.05 -7.74
N TYR A 153 10.78 -15.96 -8.11
CA TYR A 153 11.63 -14.83 -7.70
C TYR A 153 11.31 -13.54 -8.46
N LEU A 154 10.77 -13.61 -9.67
CA LEU A 154 10.31 -12.44 -10.41
C LEU A 154 9.19 -11.68 -9.67
N ALA A 155 8.44 -12.38 -8.81
CA ALA A 155 7.42 -11.76 -7.96
C ALA A 155 8.00 -10.65 -7.07
N LEU A 156 9.25 -10.78 -6.62
CA LEU A 156 9.96 -9.76 -5.83
C LEU A 156 10.12 -8.49 -6.64
N SER A 157 10.74 -8.60 -7.82
CA SER A 157 11.00 -7.47 -8.71
C SER A 157 9.71 -6.76 -9.14
N VAL A 158 8.67 -7.53 -9.49
CA VAL A 158 7.37 -6.97 -9.87
C VAL A 158 6.72 -6.23 -8.72
N SER A 159 6.76 -6.79 -7.50
CA SER A 159 6.11 -6.17 -6.35
C SER A 159 6.84 -4.90 -5.90
N PHE A 160 8.17 -4.88 -5.90
CA PHE A 160 8.93 -3.66 -5.62
C PHE A 160 8.69 -2.57 -6.65
N PHE A 161 8.64 -2.93 -7.94
CA PHE A 161 8.31 -1.98 -9.00
C PHE A 161 6.91 -1.38 -8.81
N LEU A 162 5.93 -2.20 -8.39
CA LEU A 162 4.58 -1.75 -8.13
C LEU A 162 4.48 -0.81 -6.93
N ILE A 163 5.24 -1.08 -5.86
CA ILE A 163 5.35 -0.19 -4.70
C ILE A 163 5.93 1.16 -5.11
N ILE A 164 6.96 1.18 -5.98
CA ILE A 164 7.55 2.42 -6.50
C ILE A 164 6.50 3.22 -7.31
N ILE A 165 5.71 2.56 -8.17
CA ILE A 165 4.62 3.21 -8.91
C ILE A 165 3.63 3.85 -7.96
N PHE A 166 3.17 3.14 -6.92
CA PHE A 166 2.24 3.70 -5.94
C PHE A 166 2.84 4.87 -5.19
N ALA A 167 4.10 4.78 -4.78
CA ALA A 167 4.78 5.87 -4.09
C ALA A 167 4.93 7.13 -4.98
N VAL A 168 5.18 6.96 -6.28
CA VAL A 168 5.21 8.07 -7.24
C VAL A 168 3.83 8.70 -7.38
N ILE A 169 2.77 7.91 -7.45
CA ILE A 169 1.39 8.43 -7.51
C ILE A 169 1.04 9.22 -6.25
N ASP A 170 1.36 8.69 -5.07
CA ASP A 170 1.14 9.38 -3.80
C ASP A 170 1.99 10.65 -3.68
N PHE A 171 3.21 10.65 -4.23
CA PHE A 171 4.06 11.83 -4.28
C PHE A 171 3.48 12.94 -5.18
N VAL A 172 2.91 12.57 -6.33
CA VAL A 172 2.21 13.50 -7.22
C VAL A 172 0.96 14.07 -6.55
N ASP A 173 0.17 13.23 -5.86
CA ASP A 173 -0.99 13.71 -5.10
C ASP A 173 -0.56 14.68 -3.99
N TRP A 174 0.51 14.38 -3.27
CA TRP A 174 1.07 15.26 -2.25
C TRP A 174 1.48 16.63 -2.81
N ILE A 175 2.23 16.67 -3.92
CA ILE A 175 2.61 17.93 -4.58
C ILE A 175 1.36 18.73 -4.98
N CYS A 176 0.36 18.06 -5.57
CA CYS A 176 -0.87 18.73 -5.97
C CYS A 176 -1.69 19.21 -4.76
N SER A 177 -1.63 18.48 -3.63
CA SER A 177 -2.29 18.83 -2.38
C SER A 177 -1.70 20.10 -1.74
N LEU A 178 -0.43 20.42 -2.01
CA LEU A 178 0.16 21.70 -1.56
C LEU A 178 -0.50 22.91 -2.23
N LEU A 179 -1.02 22.74 -3.45
CA LEU A 179 -1.70 23.78 -4.21
C LEU A 179 -3.22 23.80 -3.95
N THR A 180 -3.85 22.64 -3.77
CA THR A 180 -5.31 22.51 -3.62
C THR A 180 -5.77 22.47 -2.17
N GLY A 181 -4.88 22.16 -1.22
CA GLY A 181 -5.18 21.96 0.19
C GLY A 181 -5.97 20.68 0.50
N VAL A 182 -6.13 19.78 -0.48
CA VAL A 182 -6.88 18.52 -0.37
C VAL A 182 -6.04 17.39 -0.97
N SER A 183 -5.84 16.30 -0.22
CA SER A 183 -5.20 15.07 -0.71
C SER A 183 -6.26 14.02 -1.04
N LEU A 184 -6.14 13.36 -2.20
CA LEU A 184 -7.04 12.28 -2.62
C LEU A 184 -6.47 10.88 -2.34
N SER A 185 -5.22 10.78 -1.85
CA SER A 185 -4.61 9.48 -1.57
C SER A 185 -5.39 8.67 -0.52
N PRO A 186 -5.74 7.41 -0.81
CA PRO A 186 -6.45 6.54 0.13
C PRO A 186 -5.63 6.23 1.39
N ALA A 187 -4.29 6.29 1.32
CA ALA A 187 -3.43 6.16 2.48
C ALA A 187 -3.68 7.31 3.48
N VAL A 188 -3.89 8.52 2.98
CA VAL A 188 -4.20 9.67 3.84
C VAL A 188 -5.61 9.54 4.41
N ALA A 189 -6.58 9.14 3.60
CA ALA A 189 -7.96 8.93 4.07
C ALA A 189 -8.05 7.86 5.17
N ALA A 190 -7.44 6.69 4.96
CA ALA A 190 -7.40 5.61 5.95
C ALA A 190 -6.68 6.03 7.24
N PHE A 191 -5.65 6.87 7.13
CA PHE A 191 -4.96 7.41 8.29
C PHE A 191 -5.79 8.44 9.06
N GLU A 192 -6.45 9.38 8.39
CA GLU A 192 -7.33 10.34 9.07
C GLU A 192 -8.51 9.62 9.74
N GLU A 193 -9.08 8.60 9.10
CA GLU A 193 -10.09 7.72 9.71
C GLU A 193 -9.56 7.03 10.97
N ARG A 194 -8.38 6.42 10.90
CA ARG A 194 -7.73 5.78 12.07
C ARG A 194 -7.43 6.77 13.19
N LEU A 195 -7.01 7.99 12.85
CA LEU A 195 -6.77 9.04 13.83
C LEU A 195 -8.04 9.49 14.54
N ALA A 196 -9.14 9.64 13.79
CA ALA A 196 -10.44 9.96 14.37
C ALA A 196 -10.87 8.88 15.37
N LEU A 197 -10.61 7.60 15.06
CA LEU A 197 -10.86 6.48 15.97
C LEU A 197 -9.92 6.46 17.19
N LEU A 198 -8.64 6.81 17.01
CA LEU A 198 -7.63 6.75 18.06
C LEU A 198 -7.69 7.94 19.02
N ASN A 199 -8.16 9.09 18.54
CA ASN A 199 -8.25 10.32 19.32
C ASN A 199 -9.65 10.94 19.23
N PRO A 200 -10.67 10.27 19.83
CA PRO A 200 -12.05 10.74 19.80
C PRO A 200 -12.29 12.06 20.56
N HIS A 201 -11.28 12.62 21.22
CA HIS A 201 -11.38 13.85 22.01
C HIS A 201 -10.89 15.12 21.27
N LEU A 202 -10.45 15.02 20.01
CA LEU A 202 -10.02 16.20 19.22
C LEU A 202 -11.17 16.94 18.53
N ASP A 203 -12.37 16.36 18.44
CA ASP A 203 -13.55 17.04 17.88
C ASP A 203 -14.17 18.07 18.84
N GLU A 204 -13.70 18.14 20.10
CA GLU A 204 -13.99 19.24 21.01
C GLU A 204 -12.83 20.25 20.99
N PRO A 205 -12.87 21.29 20.13
CA PRO A 205 -11.88 22.36 20.14
C PRO A 205 -11.78 23.10 21.49
N ASP A 206 -12.73 22.90 22.40
CA ASP A 206 -12.85 23.63 23.66
C ASP A 206 -12.37 22.84 24.90
N ALA A 207 -12.26 21.51 24.86
CA ALA A 207 -11.95 20.70 26.05
C ALA A 207 -10.50 20.85 26.52
N VAL A 208 -9.53 20.88 25.60
CA VAL A 208 -8.11 21.06 25.93
C VAL A 208 -7.81 22.49 26.42
N VAL A 209 -8.56 23.49 25.95
CA VAL A 209 -8.41 24.88 26.41
C VAL A 209 -9.07 25.08 27.77
N SER A 210 -10.18 24.39 28.05
CA SER A 210 -10.83 24.36 29.37
C SER A 210 -9.92 23.72 30.43
N ASP A 211 -9.33 22.56 30.15
CA ASP A 211 -8.43 21.87 31.09
C ASP A 211 -7.15 22.68 31.38
N LEU A 212 -6.66 23.45 30.41
CA LEU A 212 -5.52 24.36 30.62
C LEU A 212 -5.88 25.63 31.41
N HIS A 213 -7.16 26.03 31.41
CA HIS A 213 -7.66 27.11 32.25
C HIS A 213 -7.81 26.65 33.71
N ASP A 214 -8.35 25.45 33.94
CA ASP A 214 -8.51 24.87 35.28
C ASP A 214 -7.17 24.57 35.98
N LEU A 215 -6.11 24.25 35.21
CA LEU A 215 -4.76 24.05 35.74
C LEU A 215 -4.00 25.35 36.06
N LYS A 216 -4.48 26.51 35.60
CA LYS A 216 -3.90 27.82 35.96
C LYS A 216 -4.58 28.49 37.15
N GLU A 217 -5.75 28.01 37.56
CA GLU A 217 -6.50 28.53 38.73
C GLU A 217 -6.29 27.73 40.03
N LYS A 218 -5.45 26.69 40.02
CA LYS A 218 -4.94 26.00 41.22
C LYS A 218 -3.47 26.33 41.48
#